data_AF-A0AAV8RR63-F1
#
_entry.id   AF-A0AAV8RR63-F1
#
_cell.length_a   1.000
_cell.length_b   1.000
_cell.length_c   1.000
_cell.angle_alpha   90.00
_cell.angle_beta   90.00
_cell.angle_gamma   90.00
#
_symmetry.space_group_name_H-M   'P 1'
#
loop_
_entity.id
_entity.type
_entity.pdbx_description
1 polymer ?
#
loop_
_entity_poly.entity_id
_entity_poly.type
_entity_poly.pdbx_seq_one_letter_code
_entity_poly.pdbx_strand_id
1 'polypeptide(L)'
;MEGAIHTATSEMTALRGLAAVANLQASGAFDSDVLFHQLDVADSVSVASLADFIRDQFGKLDVLVNNAGVSGVPLRPEILSSFKQVRGGLTNYAKFINRDLRHG
;
A
#
# COMPACT_ATOMS: atom_id res chain seq x y z
N MET A 1 14.14 10.10 20.87
CA MET A 1 14.06 10.20 19.40
C MET A 1 12.65 9.82 19.02
N GLU A 2 11.89 10.80 18.55
CA GLU A 2 10.48 10.65 18.21
C GLU A 2 10.36 9.75 16.98
N GLY A 3 9.49 8.73 17.03
CA GLY A 3 9.34 7.76 15.95
C GLY A 3 8.68 8.41 14.74
N ALA A 4 9.48 8.84 13.76
CA ALA A 4 8.96 9.36 12.51
C ALA A 4 8.26 8.24 11.73
N ILE A 5 6.99 8.46 11.36
CA ILE A 5 6.26 7.55 10.49
C ILE A 5 6.76 7.80 9.06
N HIS A 6 7.49 6.83 8.51
CA HIS A 6 7.91 6.84 7.12
C HIS A 6 6.81 6.23 6.25
N THR A 7 6.39 6.94 5.22
CA THR A 7 5.36 6.48 4.28
C THR A 7 6.02 6.10 2.96
N ALA A 8 5.71 4.91 2.45
CA ALA A 8 6.15 4.46 1.14
C ALA A 8 4.96 4.12 0.25
N THR A 9 5.08 4.43 -1.04
CA THR A 9 4.16 3.98 -2.08
C THR A 9 4.87 3.04 -3.04
N SER A 10 4.13 2.10 -3.60
CA SER A 10 4.66 1.09 -4.51
C SER A 10 3.72 0.89 -5.69
N GLU A 11 4.32 0.78 -6.87
CA GLU A 11 3.64 0.68 -8.16
C GLU A 11 4.49 -0.22 -9.06
N MET A 12 3.82 -0.99 -9.92
CA MET A 12 4.47 -1.91 -10.86
C MET A 12 5.36 -1.16 -11.86
N THR A 13 4.94 0.03 -12.29
CA THR A 13 5.66 0.85 -13.28
C THR A 13 6.31 2.05 -12.61
N ALA A 14 7.63 2.20 -12.79
CA ALA A 14 8.42 3.30 -12.22
C ALA A 14 7.86 4.70 -12.54
N LEU A 15 7.46 4.95 -13.80
CA LEU A 15 6.88 6.25 -14.21
C LEU A 15 5.60 6.59 -13.42
N ARG A 16 4.73 5.62 -13.20
CA ARG A 16 3.47 5.82 -12.45
C ARG A 16 3.77 6.03 -10.97
N GLY A 17 4.72 5.28 -10.42
CA GLY A 17 5.16 5.43 -9.04
C GLY A 17 5.74 6.81 -8.72
N LEU A 18 6.62 7.32 -9.59
CA LEU A 18 7.20 8.65 -9.43
C LEU A 18 6.13 9.76 -9.53
N ALA A 19 5.19 9.63 -10.46
CA ALA A 19 4.07 10.55 -10.57
C ALA A 19 3.16 10.51 -9.33
N ALA A 20 2.95 9.33 -8.74
CA ALA A 20 2.18 9.17 -7.51
C ALA A 20 2.85 9.89 -6.34
N VAL A 21 4.18 9.77 -6.17
CA VAL A 21 4.92 10.52 -5.14
C VAL A 21 4.75 12.02 -5.31
N ALA A 22 4.95 12.52 -6.53
CA ALA A 22 4.80 13.96 -6.81
C ALA A 22 3.38 14.46 -6.45
N ASN A 23 2.35 13.68 -6.78
CA ASN A 23 0.97 14.02 -6.45
C ASN A 23 0.71 13.98 -4.93
N LEU A 24 1.25 12.99 -4.22
CA LEU A 24 1.09 12.88 -2.76
C LEU A 24 1.81 14.02 -2.03
N GLN A 25 3.02 14.39 -2.48
CA GLN A 25 3.75 15.53 -1.95
C GLN A 25 3.00 16.84 -2.20
N ALA A 26 2.47 17.05 -3.41
CA ALA A 26 1.69 18.23 -3.74
C ALA A 26 0.36 18.32 -2.96
N SER A 27 -0.18 17.18 -2.50
CA SER A 27 -1.44 17.16 -1.75
C SER A 27 -1.33 17.73 -0.33
N GLY A 28 -0.11 17.80 0.24
CA GLY A 28 0.11 18.21 1.63
C GLY A 28 -0.49 17.25 2.67
N ALA A 29 -0.90 16.04 2.27
CA ALA A 29 -1.55 15.07 3.16
C ALA A 29 -0.59 14.36 4.13
N PHE A 30 0.72 14.53 3.95
CA PHE A 30 1.76 13.88 4.74
C PHE A 30 2.75 14.92 5.25
N ASP A 31 3.02 14.88 6.57
CA ASP A 31 4.03 15.70 7.22
C ASP A 31 5.45 15.12 7.07
N SER A 32 5.57 13.91 6.49
CA SER A 32 6.84 13.20 6.27
C SER A 32 7.09 12.88 4.80
N ASP A 33 8.36 12.65 4.47
CA ASP A 33 8.77 12.29 3.11
C ASP A 33 8.10 10.98 2.66
N VAL A 34 7.44 11.05 1.50
CA VAL A 34 6.88 9.89 0.80
C VAL A 34 7.95 9.31 -0.12
N LEU A 35 8.28 8.04 0.11
CA LEU A 35 9.26 7.31 -0.70
C LEU A 35 8.57 6.42 -1.72
N PHE A 36 9.24 6.17 -2.84
CA PHE A 36 8.80 5.20 -3.83
C PHE A 36 9.78 4.02 -3.91
N HIS A 37 9.23 2.82 -3.90
CA HIS A 37 9.95 1.61 -4.30
C HIS A 37 9.09 0.82 -5.27
N GLN A 38 9.65 0.43 -6.41
CA GLN A 38 8.94 -0.37 -7.40
C GLN A 38 8.56 -1.73 -6.81
N LEU A 39 7.34 -2.19 -7.10
CA LEU A 39 6.85 -3.50 -6.68
C LEU A 39 5.95 -4.10 -7.75
N ASP A 40 6.31 -5.27 -8.26
CA ASP A 40 5.38 -6.17 -8.92
C ASP A 40 5.03 -7.31 -7.96
N VAL A 41 3.79 -7.35 -7.49
CA VAL A 41 3.32 -8.36 -6.53
C VAL A 41 3.26 -9.77 -7.11
N ALA A 42 3.31 -9.91 -8.45
CA ALA A 42 3.38 -11.21 -9.12
C ALA A 42 4.82 -11.73 -9.29
N ASP A 43 5.83 -10.89 -9.05
CA ASP A 43 7.24 -11.26 -9.14
C ASP A 43 7.87 -11.38 -7.75
N SER A 44 8.23 -12.62 -7.39
CA SER A 44 8.89 -12.92 -6.11
C SER A 44 10.22 -12.19 -5.90
N VAL A 45 10.96 -11.88 -6.98
CA VAL A 45 12.24 -11.14 -6.88
C VAL A 45 11.97 -9.68 -6.52
N SER A 46 10.96 -9.07 -7.16
CA SER A 46 10.52 -7.71 -6.83
C SER A 46 10.03 -7.61 -5.37
N VAL A 47 9.27 -8.59 -4.89
CA VAL A 47 8.81 -8.66 -3.49
C VAL A 47 9.99 -8.77 -2.52
N ALA A 48 10.96 -9.66 -2.80
CA ALA A 48 12.14 -9.81 -1.96
C ALA A 48 12.97 -8.52 -1.90
N SER A 49 13.15 -7.83 -3.04
CA SER A 49 13.86 -6.56 -3.11
C SER A 49 13.22 -5.48 -2.22
N LEU A 50 11.88 -5.41 -2.17
CA LEU A 50 11.19 -4.46 -1.30
C LEU A 50 11.38 -4.83 0.19
N ALA A 51 11.30 -6.12 0.53
CA ALA A 51 11.52 -6.57 1.91
C ALA A 51 12.94 -6.25 2.38
N ASP A 52 13.93 -6.45 1.50
CA ASP A 52 15.33 -6.10 1.76
C ASP A 52 15.50 -4.59 1.96
N PHE A 53 14.92 -3.79 1.06
CA PHE A 53 14.94 -2.32 1.19
C PHE A 53 14.36 -1.84 2.53
N ILE A 54 13.19 -2.36 2.92
CA ILE A 54 12.54 -1.94 4.18
C ILE A 54 13.39 -2.31 5.39
N ARG A 55 13.94 -3.53 5.41
CA ARG A 55 14.83 -3.98 6.49
C ARG A 55 16.07 -3.10 6.58
N ASP A 56 16.72 -2.84 5.44
CA ASP A 56 18.01 -2.16 5.41
C ASP A 56 17.87 -0.65 5.70
N GLN A 57 16.75 -0.02 5.31
CA GLN A 57 16.51 1.42 5.55
C GLN A 57 15.82 1.72 6.88
N PHE A 58 14.86 0.89 7.30
CA PHE A 58 13.99 1.20 8.45
C PHE A 58 14.06 0.18 9.58
N GLY A 59 14.62 -1.01 9.33
CA GLY A 59 14.76 -2.10 10.30
C GLY A 59 13.47 -2.83 10.65
N LYS A 60 12.29 -2.24 10.38
CA LYS A 60 10.97 -2.85 10.63
C LYS A 60 9.90 -2.31 9.68
N LEU A 61 8.77 -3.01 9.60
CA LEU A 61 7.55 -2.60 8.93
C LEU A 61 6.40 -2.60 9.93
N ASP A 62 5.80 -1.44 10.20
CA ASP A 62 4.69 -1.32 11.15
C ASP A 62 3.32 -1.61 10.51
N VAL A 63 3.12 -1.17 9.26
CA VAL A 63 1.83 -1.29 8.53
C VAL A 63 2.09 -1.64 7.06
N LEU A 64 1.34 -2.63 6.54
CA LEU A 64 1.29 -2.97 5.12
C LEU A 64 -0.15 -2.87 4.61
N VAL A 65 -0.35 -2.14 3.52
CA VAL A 65 -1.64 -2.07 2.81
C VAL A 65 -1.51 -2.81 1.48
N ASN A 66 -2.09 -4.01 1.38
CA ASN A 66 -2.11 -4.77 0.14
C ASN A 66 -3.29 -4.34 -0.75
N ASN A 67 -3.07 -3.31 -1.58
CA ASN A 67 -4.08 -2.77 -2.50
C ASN A 67 -3.91 -3.24 -3.96
N ALA A 68 -2.85 -3.99 -4.27
CA ALA A 68 -2.56 -4.39 -5.64
C ALA A 68 -3.52 -5.49 -6.12
N GLY A 69 -4.17 -5.27 -7.27
CA GLY A 69 -5.07 -6.26 -7.88
C GLY A 69 -5.38 -5.93 -9.33
N VAL A 70 -5.49 -6.96 -10.16
CA VAL A 70 -5.88 -6.85 -11.57
C VAL A 70 -7.12 -7.70 -11.83
N SER A 71 -8.04 -7.20 -12.66
CA SER A 71 -9.18 -7.99 -13.12
C SER A 71 -8.74 -8.91 -14.25
N GLY A 72 -8.86 -10.23 -14.05
CA GLY A 72 -8.60 -11.23 -15.10
C GLY A 72 -9.65 -11.30 -16.20
N VAL A 73 -10.74 -10.51 -16.08
CA VAL A 73 -11.78 -10.36 -17.11
C VAL A 73 -11.77 -8.94 -17.66
N PRO A 74 -12.02 -8.76 -18.98
CA PRO A 74 -12.26 -7.45 -19.54
C PRO A 74 -13.40 -6.77 -18.77
N LEU A 75 -13.11 -5.60 -18.18
CA LEU A 75 -14.11 -4.80 -17.49
C LEU A 75 -15.08 -4.25 -18.52
N ARG A 76 -16.20 -4.93 -18.72
CA ARG A 76 -17.34 -4.40 -19.47
C ARG A 76 -18.15 -3.49 -18.54
N PRO A 77 -18.83 -2.45 -19.05
CA PRO A 77 -19.62 -1.53 -18.24
C PRO A 77 -20.62 -2.24 -17.31
N GLU A 78 -21.17 -3.38 -17.72
CA GLU A 78 -22.13 -4.18 -16.95
C GLU A 78 -21.47 -4.92 -15.76
N ILE A 79 -20.19 -5.28 -15.91
CA ILE A 79 -19.39 -5.85 -14.83
C ILE A 79 -18.98 -4.75 -13.85
N LEU A 80 -18.60 -3.56 -14.35
CA LEU A 80 -18.21 -2.42 -13.52
C LEU A 80 -19.36 -1.92 -12.63
N SER A 81 -20.58 -1.85 -13.17
CA SER A 81 -21.77 -1.46 -12.40
C SER A 81 -22.15 -2.47 -11.33
N SER A 82 -21.67 -3.72 -11.45
CA SER A 82 -21.87 -4.79 -10.47
C SER A 82 -20.84 -4.78 -9.34
N PHE A 83 -19.68 -4.13 -9.53
CA PHE A 83 -18.75 -3.85 -8.44
C PHE A 83 -19.39 -2.81 -7.52
N LYS A 84 -20.05 -3.28 -6.45
CA LYS A 84 -20.44 -2.38 -5.36
C LYS A 84 -19.18 -1.77 -4.78
N GLN A 85 -19.05 -0.45 -4.88
CA GLN A 85 -18.07 0.29 -4.10
C GLN A 85 -18.43 0.11 -2.62
N VAL A 86 -17.81 -0.87 -1.95
CA VAL A 86 -17.99 -1.08 -0.52
C VAL A 86 -17.19 0.01 0.19
N ARG A 87 -17.79 1.18 0.39
CA ARG A 87 -17.21 2.30 1.17
C ARG A 87 -17.02 1.99 2.67
N GLY A 88 -17.14 0.72 3.10
CA GLY A 88 -17.17 0.32 4.51
C GLY A 88 -16.29 -0.88 4.89
N GLY A 89 -15.47 -1.41 3.98
CA GLY A 89 -14.65 -2.60 4.26
C GLY A 89 -13.52 -2.38 5.28
N LEU A 90 -13.04 -1.14 5.41
CA LEU A 90 -11.93 -0.77 6.30
C LEU A 90 -12.32 -0.85 7.79
N THR A 91 -13.59 -0.62 8.13
CA THR A 91 -14.07 -0.59 9.53
C THR A 91 -14.07 -1.98 10.18
N ASN A 92 -14.16 -3.05 9.38
CA ASN A 92 -14.15 -4.42 9.89
C ASN A 92 -12.73 -4.98 10.10
N TYR A 93 -11.76 -4.54 9.29
CA TYR A 93 -10.34 -4.91 9.47
C TYR A 93 -9.78 -4.36 10.80
N ALA A 94 -10.03 -3.09 11.10
CA ALA A 94 -9.59 -2.47 12.36
C ALA A 94 -10.18 -3.15 13.62
N LYS A 95 -11.37 -3.74 13.53
CA LYS A 95 -12.00 -4.48 14.64
C LYS A 95 -11.39 -5.85 14.89
N PHE A 96 -10.90 -6.53 13.85
CA PHE A 96 -10.23 -7.83 13.99
C PHE A 96 -8.87 -7.69 14.69
N ILE A 97 -8.06 -6.71 14.28
CA ILE A 97 -6.76 -6.43 14.90
C ILE A 97 -6.90 -6.11 16.40
N ASN A 98 -7.97 -5.40 16.79
CA ASN A 98 -8.16 -4.96 18.18
C ASN A 98 -8.67 -6.06 19.13
N ARG A 99 -9.11 -7.21 18.59
CA ARG A 99 -9.56 -8.36 19.39
C ARG A 99 -8.41 -9.32 19.72
N ASP A 100 -7.39 -9.42 18.87
CA ASP A 100 -6.25 -10.31 19.06
C ASP A 100 -5.14 -9.73 19.97
N LEU A 101 -5.17 -8.43 20.29
CA LEU A 101 -4.17 -7.76 21.14
C LEU A 101 -4.58 -7.62 22.62
N ARG A 102 -5.60 -8.35 23.10
CA ARG A 102 -6.05 -8.29 24.51
C ARG A 102 -5.83 -9.54 25.34
N HIS A 103 -5.12 -10.56 24.86
CA HIS A 103 -4.66 -11.67 25.71
C HIS A 103 -3.30 -12.17 25.21
N GLY A 104 -2.27 -11.91 26.03
CA GLY A 104 -0.87 -12.29 25.81
C GLY A 104 0.02 -11.47 26.72
#